data_AF-A0A6I6WRZ6-F1
#
_entry.id   AF-A0A6I6WRZ6-F1
#
_cell.length_a   1.000
_cell.length_b   1.000
_cell.length_c   1.000
_cell.angle_alpha   90.00
_cell.angle_beta   90.00
_cell.angle_gamma   90.00
#
_symmetry.space_group_name_H-M   'P 1'
#
loop_
_entity.id
_entity.type
_entity.pdbx_description
1 polymer ?
#
loop_
_entity_poly.entity_id
_entity_poly.type
_entity_poly.pdbx_seq_one_letter_code
_entity_poly.pdbx_strand_id
1 'polypeptide(L)'
;MSDQSDGFSVKGTSINGSSNLLIEIAGLLYEGRPDIDLCTATRVPRTPASVADAVARFVSFAKNQYEDTVALYAALSTKLRTAGTAYAEVDGQKSRDFLRHVLEGDYRSPESRPS
;
A
#
# COMPACT_ATOMS: atom_id res chain seq x y z
N MET A 1 -24.25 29.21 -5.07
CA MET A 1 -23.93 27.93 -4.42
C MET A 1 -22.65 27.45 -5.06
N SER A 2 -21.53 27.63 -4.38
CA SER A 2 -20.22 27.24 -4.90
C SER A 2 -19.96 25.81 -4.47
N ASP A 3 -19.92 24.90 -5.44
CA ASP A 3 -19.50 23.52 -5.26
C ASP A 3 -17.98 23.50 -5.06
N GLN A 4 -17.57 23.67 -3.80
CA GLN A 4 -16.19 23.47 -3.39
C GLN A 4 -15.97 21.96 -3.31
N SER A 5 -15.68 21.35 -4.46
CA SER A 5 -15.10 20.01 -4.47
C SER A 5 -13.81 20.07 -3.67
N ASP A 6 -13.84 19.50 -2.47
CA ASP A 6 -12.68 19.22 -1.62
C ASP A 6 -11.76 18.27 -2.41
N GLY A 7 -10.95 18.86 -3.28
CA GLY A 7 -10.05 18.15 -4.16
C GLY A 7 -8.93 17.56 -3.32
N PHE A 8 -9.07 16.29 -2.95
CA PHE A 8 -7.92 15.49 -2.51
C PHE A 8 -6.93 15.42 -3.68
N SER A 9 -5.92 16.30 -3.64
CA SER A 9 -4.76 16.24 -4.54
C SER A 9 -3.91 15.05 -4.13
N VAL A 10 -3.99 13.97 -4.92
CA VAL A 10 -3.22 12.77 -4.68
C VAL A 10 -1.98 12.80 -5.57
N LYS A 11 -0.79 12.78 -4.94
CA LYS A 11 0.48 12.69 -5.68
C LYS A 11 0.71 11.23 -6.09
N GLY A 12 0.51 10.90 -7.37
CA GLY A 12 0.72 9.53 -7.90
C GLY A 12 2.09 8.93 -7.56
N THR A 13 3.15 9.75 -7.56
CA THR A 13 4.50 9.36 -7.11
C THR A 13 4.55 8.89 -5.65
N SER A 14 3.74 9.51 -4.78
CA SER A 14 3.62 9.12 -3.37
C SER A 14 2.87 7.80 -3.20
N ILE A 15 1.86 7.51 -4.02
CA ILE A 15 1.16 6.22 -3.98
C ILE A 15 2.12 5.10 -4.36
N ASN A 16 2.83 5.26 -5.47
CA ASN A 16 3.73 4.23 -5.97
C ASN A 16 4.94 4.02 -5.03
N GLY A 17 5.45 5.12 -4.43
CA GLY A 17 6.47 5.05 -3.39
C GLY A 17 6.01 4.26 -2.16
N SER A 18 4.82 4.55 -1.65
CA SER A 18 4.26 3.82 -0.51
C SER A 18 3.98 2.34 -0.82
N SER A 19 3.55 2.00 -2.03
CA SER A 19 3.39 0.58 -2.41
C SER A 19 4.71 -0.16 -2.43
N ASN A 20 5.78 0.45 -2.96
CA ASN A 20 7.10 -0.20 -3.02
C ASN A 20 7.67 -0.42 -1.61
N LEU A 21 7.58 0.59 -0.75
CA LEU A 21 8.06 0.47 0.62
C LEU A 21 7.34 -0.65 1.40
N LEU A 22 6.03 -0.79 1.22
CA LEU A 22 5.25 -1.83 1.91
C LEU A 22 5.59 -3.25 1.45
N ILE A 23 5.85 -3.46 0.15
CA ILE A 23 6.25 -4.78 -0.34
C ILE A 23 7.69 -5.11 0.05
N GLU A 24 8.57 -4.11 0.11
CA GLU A 24 9.94 -4.28 0.61
C GLU A 24 9.95 -4.67 2.10
N ILE A 25 9.17 -4.00 2.95
CA ILE A 25 9.02 -4.38 4.35
C ILE A 25 8.47 -5.80 4.48
N ALA A 26 7.45 -6.17 3.68
CA ALA A 26 6.91 -7.52 3.69
C ALA A 26 7.96 -8.57 3.30
N GLY A 27 8.78 -8.29 2.29
CA GLY A 27 9.88 -9.15 1.86
C GLY A 27 10.98 -9.30 2.91
N LEU A 28 11.45 -8.18 3.48
CA LEU A 28 12.47 -8.18 4.54
C LEU A 28 12.01 -8.94 5.79
N LEU A 29 10.74 -8.75 6.18
CA LEU A 29 10.16 -9.53 7.26
C LEU A 29 10.18 -11.01 6.90
N TYR A 30 9.63 -11.38 5.72
CA TYR A 30 9.58 -12.77 5.23
C TYR A 30 10.93 -13.48 5.27
N GLU A 31 12.00 -12.79 4.86
CA GLU A 31 13.37 -13.30 4.92
C GLU A 31 13.87 -13.49 6.36
N GLY A 32 13.56 -12.56 7.25
CA GLY A 32 13.91 -12.59 8.68
C GLY A 32 12.95 -13.41 9.56
N ARG A 33 12.13 -14.29 8.98
CA ARG A 33 11.09 -15.03 9.71
C ARG A 33 11.63 -15.74 10.96
N PRO A 34 10.88 -15.75 12.07
CA PRO A 34 11.27 -16.51 13.26
C PRO A 34 11.38 -18.01 12.95
N ASP A 35 12.51 -18.62 13.30
CA ASP A 35 12.66 -20.07 13.27
C ASP A 35 12.05 -20.66 14.55
N ILE A 36 10.91 -21.33 14.39
CA ILE A 36 10.12 -21.90 15.47
C ILE A 36 10.87 -23.03 16.18
N ASP A 37 11.67 -23.79 15.45
CA ASP A 37 12.45 -24.89 16.01
C ASP A 37 13.57 -24.32 16.89
N LEU A 38 14.21 -23.23 16.46
CA LEU A 38 15.16 -22.47 17.29
C LEU A 38 14.47 -21.81 18.51
N CYS A 39 13.26 -21.26 18.35
CA CYS A 39 12.51 -20.65 19.46
C CYS A 39 12.04 -21.66 20.51
N THR A 40 12.06 -22.96 20.21
CA THR A 40 11.60 -24.03 21.11
C THR A 40 12.69 -25.04 21.48
N ALA A 41 13.91 -24.89 20.96
CA ALA A 41 15.08 -25.73 21.22
C ALA A 41 15.47 -25.85 22.71
N THR A 42 14.91 -25.01 23.58
CA THR A 42 15.10 -25.04 25.05
C THR A 42 14.11 -25.95 25.78
N ARG A 43 13.19 -26.64 25.08
CA ARG A 43 12.01 -27.25 25.73
C ARG A 43 12.28 -28.40 26.69
N VAL A 44 13.23 -29.31 26.46
CA VAL A 44 13.53 -30.42 27.41
C VAL A 44 14.97 -30.91 27.16
N PRO A 45 15.78 -31.23 28.20
CA PRO A 45 15.45 -31.30 29.62
C PRO A 45 15.76 -30.01 30.40
N ARG A 46 15.88 -28.86 29.73
CA ARG A 46 16.42 -27.64 30.37
C ARG A 46 15.38 -26.77 31.09
N THR A 47 14.09 -27.05 30.96
CA THR A 47 13.01 -26.14 31.40
C THR A 47 11.82 -26.91 31.99
N PRO A 48 11.16 -26.42 33.07
CA PRO A 48 9.93 -27.02 33.61
C PRO A 48 8.81 -27.09 32.56
N ALA A 49 7.97 -28.13 32.63
CA ALA A 49 6.92 -28.41 31.63
C ALA A 49 5.94 -27.23 31.43
N SER A 50 5.52 -26.57 32.51
CA SER A 50 4.62 -25.41 32.43
C SER A 50 5.23 -24.22 31.69
N VAL A 51 6.54 -24.00 31.83
CA VAL A 51 7.26 -22.94 31.11
C VAL A 51 7.45 -23.34 29.65
N ALA A 52 7.75 -24.61 29.37
CA ALA A 52 7.83 -25.12 28.00
C ALA A 52 6.50 -24.95 27.24
N ASP A 53 5.37 -25.20 27.89
CA ASP A 53 4.02 -25.00 27.35
C ASP A 53 3.68 -23.52 27.13
N ALA A 54 4.05 -22.64 28.07
CA ALA A 54 3.85 -21.21 27.93
C ALA A 54 4.65 -20.64 26.74
N VAL A 55 5.90 -21.07 26.59
CA VAL A 55 6.74 -20.71 25.44
C VAL A 55 6.12 -21.23 24.13
N ALA A 56 5.44 -22.38 24.14
CA ALA A 56 4.72 -22.89 22.96
C ALA A 56 3.62 -21.97 22.49
N ARG A 57 2.75 -21.59 23.42
CA ARG A 57 1.64 -20.71 23.11
C ARG A 57 2.12 -19.36 22.61
N PHE A 58 3.17 -18.81 23.24
CA PHE A 58 3.76 -17.56 22.82
C PHE A 58 4.36 -17.62 21.41
N VAL A 59 5.19 -18.63 21.11
CA VAL A 59 5.82 -18.77 19.79
C VAL A 59 4.77 -18.96 18.70
N SER A 60 3.73 -19.78 18.94
CA SER A 60 2.63 -19.93 17.98
C SER A 60 1.87 -18.62 17.76
N PHE A 61 1.57 -17.88 18.82
CA PHE A 61 0.92 -16.58 18.70
C PHE A 61 1.79 -15.58 17.92
N ALA A 62 3.06 -15.46 18.28
CA ALA A 62 4.01 -14.55 17.64
C ALA A 62 4.16 -14.86 16.14
N LYS A 63 4.23 -16.15 15.79
CA LYS A 63 4.26 -16.60 14.39
C LYS A 63 3.01 -16.17 13.63
N ASN A 64 1.83 -16.39 14.18
CA ASN A 64 0.57 -16.01 13.52
C ASN A 64 0.50 -14.48 13.30
N GLN A 65 0.79 -13.68 14.33
CA GLN A 65 0.79 -12.23 14.20
C GLN A 65 1.79 -11.73 13.14
N TYR A 66 2.95 -12.38 13.07
CA TYR A 66 3.96 -12.10 12.06
C TYR A 66 3.45 -12.42 10.64
N GLU A 67 2.86 -13.60 10.43
CA GLU A 67 2.31 -14.01 9.13
C GLU A 67 1.18 -13.07 8.67
N ASP A 68 0.29 -12.69 9.58
CA ASP A 68 -0.80 -11.73 9.31
C ASP A 68 -0.27 -10.34 8.93
N THR A 69 0.79 -9.88 9.60
CA THR A 69 1.40 -8.57 9.33
C THR A 69 2.05 -8.52 7.94
N VAL A 70 2.79 -9.58 7.58
CA VAL A 70 3.38 -9.71 6.24
C VAL A 70 2.29 -9.73 5.16
N ALA A 71 1.22 -10.49 5.39
CA ALA A 71 0.08 -10.55 4.46
C ALA A 71 -0.61 -9.18 4.31
N LEU A 72 -0.78 -8.45 5.42
CA LEU A 72 -1.39 -7.11 5.41
C LEU A 72 -0.56 -6.11 4.59
N TYR A 73 0.77 -6.08 4.79
CA TYR A 73 1.64 -5.18 4.03
C TYR A 73 1.65 -5.49 2.54
N ALA A 74 1.71 -6.77 2.17
CA ALA A 74 1.62 -7.18 0.76
C ALA A 74 0.27 -6.80 0.13
N ALA A 75 -0.84 -7.00 0.86
CA ALA A 75 -2.18 -6.64 0.40
C ALA A 75 -2.34 -5.12 0.25
N LEU A 76 -1.81 -4.33 1.19
CA LEU A 76 -1.87 -2.87 1.13
C LEU A 76 -1.02 -2.32 -0.02
N SER A 77 0.19 -2.86 -0.22
CA SER A 77 1.03 -2.54 -1.37
C SER A 77 0.29 -2.76 -2.69
N THR A 78 -0.33 -3.94 -2.83
CA THR A 78 -1.12 -4.29 -4.03
C THR A 78 -2.26 -3.29 -4.26
N LYS A 79 -3.03 -2.96 -3.21
CA LYS A 79 -4.13 -1.99 -3.30
C LYS A 79 -3.64 -0.60 -3.72
N LEU A 80 -2.54 -0.13 -3.13
CA LEU A 80 -1.95 1.16 -3.50
C LEU A 80 -1.45 1.16 -4.94
N ARG A 81 -0.80 0.08 -5.39
CA ARG A 81 -0.35 -0.04 -6.78
C ARG A 81 -1.53 0.01 -7.76
N THR A 82 -2.62 -0.70 -7.49
CA THR A 82 -3.86 -0.62 -8.29
C THR A 82 -4.42 0.80 -8.31
N ALA A 83 -4.50 1.47 -7.16
CA ALA A 83 -5.00 2.84 -7.08
C ALA A 83 -4.10 3.83 -7.85
N GLY A 84 -2.77 3.66 -7.79
CA GLY A 84 -1.80 4.47 -8.51
C GLY A 84 -1.92 4.33 -10.03
N THR A 85 -2.08 3.10 -10.53
CA THR A 85 -2.33 2.84 -11.96
C THR A 85 -3.63 3.49 -12.42
N ALA A 86 -4.73 3.30 -11.68
CA ALA A 86 -6.02 3.89 -12.02
C ALA A 86 -5.95 5.43 -12.05
N TYR A 87 -5.24 6.04 -11.10
CA TYR A 87 -5.04 7.49 -11.08
C TYR A 87 -4.26 7.97 -12.31
N ALA A 88 -3.16 7.30 -12.67
CA ALA A 88 -2.35 7.65 -13.84
C ALA A 88 -3.11 7.53 -15.16
N GLU A 89 -3.98 6.52 -15.29
CA GLU A 89 -4.85 6.34 -16.46
C GLU A 89 -5.85 7.50 -16.61
N VAL A 90 -6.50 7.88 -15.50
CA VAL A 90 -7.46 9.00 -15.47
C VAL A 90 -6.77 10.33 -15.79
N ASP A 91 -5.62 10.60 -15.20
CA ASP A 91 -4.85 11.82 -15.44
C ASP A 91 -4.35 11.91 -16.90
N GLY A 92 -3.87 10.80 -17.45
CA GLY A 92 -3.49 10.69 -18.84
C GLY A 92 -4.67 10.88 -19.80
N GLN A 93 -5.84 10.34 -19.48
CA GLN A 93 -7.06 10.55 -20.26
C GLN A 93 -7.49 12.02 -20.25
N LYS A 94 -7.52 12.67 -19.07
CA LYS A 94 -7.82 14.10 -18.95
C LYS A 94 -6.83 14.96 -19.73
N SER A 95 -5.55 14.63 -19.69
CA SER A 95 -4.51 15.34 -20.45
C SER A 95 -4.72 15.20 -21.96
N ARG A 96 -5.06 14.00 -22.44
CA ARG A 96 -5.39 13.77 -23.86
C ARG A 96 -6.64 14.53 -24.28
N ASP A 97 -7.68 14.54 -23.45
CA ASP A 97 -8.93 15.23 -23.72
C ASP A 97 -8.73 16.75 -23.74
N PHE A 98 -7.92 17.28 -22.82
CA PHE A 98 -7.50 18.69 -22.81
C PHE A 98 -6.72 19.05 -24.08
N LEU A 99 -5.71 18.25 -24.45
CA LEU A 99 -4.94 18.48 -25.67
C LEU A 99 -5.81 18.42 -26.91
N ARG A 100 -6.74 17.46 -26.99
CA ARG A 100 -7.71 17.37 -28.09
C ARG A 100 -8.57 18.63 -28.16
N HIS A 101 -9.08 19.11 -27.03
CA HIS A 101 -9.88 20.33 -26.98
C HIS A 101 -9.09 21.58 -27.40
N VAL A 102 -7.80 21.67 -27.04
CA VAL A 102 -6.92 22.77 -27.46
C VAL A 102 -6.59 22.71 -28.95
N LEU A 103 -6.39 21.51 -29.50
CA LEU A 103 -6.03 21.31 -30.91
C LEU A 103 -7.23 21.44 -31.86
N GLU A 104 -8.42 21.02 -31.43
CA GLU A 104 -9.66 21.07 -32.22
C GLU A 104 -10.51 22.32 -31.95
N GLY A 105 -10.20 23.07 -30.89
CA GLY A 105 -10.97 24.24 -30.47
C GLY A 105 -10.53 25.52 -31.16
N ASP A 106 -11.50 26.33 -31.59
CA ASP A 106 -11.25 27.72 -31.98
C ASP A 106 -11.10 28.59 -30.73
N TYR A 107 -9.93 29.22 -30.58
CA TYR A 107 -9.70 30.20 -29.50
C TYR A 107 -10.65 31.38 -29.66
N ARG A 108 -11.54 31.59 -28.68
CA ARG A 108 -12.34 32.81 -28.56
C ARG A 108 -11.80 33.68 -27.44
N SER A 109 -11.37 34.87 -27.81
CA SER A 109 -10.99 35.92 -26.86
C SER A 109 -12.20 36.27 -25.96
N PRO A 110 -12.00 36.57 -24.66
CA PRO A 110 -13.09 36.91 -23.73
C PRO A 110 -14.01 38.05 -24.21
N GLU A 111 -13.47 38.96 -25.02
CA GLU A 111 -14.13 40.12 -25.62
C GLU A 111 -14.99 39.77 -26.85
N SER A 112 -14.97 38.51 -27.29
CA SER A 112 -15.82 37.96 -28.35
C SER A 112 -17.17 37.41 -27.84
N ARG A 113 -17.45 37.55 -26.54
CA ARG A 113 -18.67 37.02 -25.90
C ARG A 113 -19.80 38.03 -26.10
N PRO A 114 -20.90 37.68 -26.82
CA PRO A 114 -22.04 38.59 -26.93
C PRO A 114 -22.66 38.80 -25.54
N SER A 115 -22.93 40.06 -25.21
CA SER A 115 -23.61 40.53 -23.99
C SER A 115 -24.99 39.91 -23.81
#